data_AF-F4NWD1-F1
#
_entry.id   AF-F4NWD1-F1
#
_cell.length_a   1.000
_cell.length_b   1.000
_cell.length_c   1.000
_cell.angle_alpha   90.00
_cell.angle_beta   90.00
_cell.angle_gamma   90.00
#
_symmetry.space_group_name_H-M   'P 1'
#
loop_
_entity.id
_entity.type
_entity.pdbx_description
1 polymer ?
#
loop_
_entity_poly.entity_id
_entity_poly.type
_entity_poly.pdbx_seq_one_letter_code
_entity_poly.pdbx_strand_id
1 'polypeptide(L)'
;MALPEADKDCDAAIKLDPNFLKAYIRKAAILCAKRDYMGCIEMCEDIMSKDTENKHTAEVQSQMQKAYFTLSQLQAPHNREETLERAKQNPDVQQTMSDPIMQTILKQMQEDPSSVRSHMANPAVSGKIRILINAGIISMGR
;
A
#
# COMPACT_ATOMS: atom_id res chain seq x y z
N MET A 1 -6.40 -22.81 -14.66
CA MET A 1 -7.65 -22.44 -13.95
C MET A 1 -8.26 -21.28 -14.70
N ALA A 2 -9.39 -21.48 -15.38
CA ALA A 2 -10.00 -20.44 -16.19
C ALA A 2 -10.75 -19.43 -15.30
N LEU A 3 -9.98 -18.53 -14.67
CA LEU A 3 -10.50 -17.44 -13.83
C LEU A 3 -11.59 -16.58 -14.51
N PRO A 4 -11.59 -16.30 -15.83
CA PRO A 4 -12.64 -15.49 -16.44
C PRO A 4 -13.99 -16.21 -16.60
N GLU A 5 -14.01 -17.54 -16.71
CA GLU A 5 -15.26 -18.31 -16.81
C GLU A 5 -15.92 -18.43 -15.44
N ALA A 6 -15.12 -18.72 -14.40
CA ALA A 6 -15.61 -18.78 -13.02
C ALA A 6 -16.18 -17.44 -12.52
N ASP A 7 -15.64 -16.32 -12.98
CA ASP A 7 -16.14 -14.97 -12.65
C ASP A 7 -17.56 -14.75 -13.22
N LYS A 8 -17.76 -15.13 -14.49
CA LYS A 8 -19.07 -15.07 -15.15
C LYS A 8 -20.10 -15.98 -14.48
N ASP A 9 -19.70 -17.17 -14.07
CA ASP A 9 -20.58 -18.11 -13.37
C ASP A 9 -21.01 -17.54 -12.00
N CYS A 10 -20.11 -16.86 -11.30
CA CYS A 10 -20.45 -16.18 -10.04
C CYS A 10 -21.42 -15.00 -10.27
N ASP A 11 -21.20 -14.19 -11.32
CA ASP A 11 -22.12 -13.11 -11.68
C ASP A 11 -23.51 -13.61 -12.08
N ALA A 12 -23.58 -14.74 -12.81
CA ALA A 12 -24.85 -15.38 -13.14
C ALA A 12 -25.57 -15.89 -11.89
N ALA A 13 -24.84 -16.52 -10.97
CA ALA A 13 -25.40 -17.02 -9.70
C ALA A 13 -25.93 -15.87 -8.81
N ILE A 14 -25.22 -14.75 -8.73
CA ILE A 14 -25.65 -13.56 -7.96
C ILE A 14 -26.89 -12.92 -8.59
N LYS A 15 -26.99 -12.88 -9.92
CA LYS A 15 -28.19 -12.38 -10.62
C LYS A 15 -29.42 -13.27 -10.38
N LEU A 16 -29.22 -14.58 -10.28
CA LEU A 16 -30.29 -15.55 -10.04
C LEU A 16 -30.74 -15.51 -8.57
N ASP A 17 -29.80 -15.45 -7.64
CA ASP A 17 -30.08 -15.34 -6.21
C ASP A 17 -29.14 -14.32 -5.54
N PRO A 18 -29.61 -13.08 -5.33
CA PRO A 18 -28.85 -12.04 -4.67
C PRO A 18 -28.47 -12.34 -3.22
N ASN A 19 -29.14 -13.32 -2.58
CA ASN A 19 -28.87 -13.75 -1.21
C ASN A 19 -27.94 -14.97 -1.13
N PHE A 20 -27.45 -15.47 -2.27
CA PHE A 20 -26.60 -16.65 -2.30
C PHE A 20 -25.15 -16.34 -1.91
N LEU A 21 -24.89 -16.25 -0.61
CA LEU A 21 -23.59 -15.86 -0.02
C LEU A 21 -22.40 -16.68 -0.56
N LYS A 22 -22.59 -17.97 -0.85
CA LYS A 22 -21.52 -18.83 -1.40
C LYS A 22 -21.01 -18.35 -2.77
N ALA A 23 -21.85 -17.74 -3.61
CA ALA A 23 -21.38 -17.17 -4.88
C ALA A 23 -20.51 -15.93 -4.66
N TYR A 24 -20.88 -15.07 -3.71
CA TYR A 24 -20.06 -13.91 -3.33
C TYR A 24 -18.70 -14.34 -2.75
N ILE A 25 -18.66 -15.38 -1.91
CA ILE A 25 -17.40 -15.90 -1.35
C ILE A 25 -16.47 -16.40 -2.46
N ARG A 26 -17.01 -17.15 -3.43
CA ARG A 26 -16.23 -17.62 -4.59
C ARG A 26 -15.76 -16.46 -5.46
N LYS A 27 -16.59 -15.43 -5.65
CA LYS A 27 -16.23 -14.23 -6.38
C LYS A 27 -15.11 -13.45 -5.70
N ALA A 28 -15.17 -13.28 -4.37
CA ALA A 28 -14.10 -12.68 -3.59
C ALA A 28 -12.77 -13.45 -3.76
N ALA A 29 -12.80 -14.79 -3.70
CA ALA A 29 -11.62 -15.61 -3.94
C ALA A 29 -11.03 -15.42 -5.36
N ILE A 30 -11.89 -15.25 -6.38
CA ILE A 30 -11.46 -14.94 -7.75
C ILE A 30 -10.84 -13.54 -7.83
N LEU A 31 -11.42 -12.52 -7.18
CA LEU A 31 -10.86 -11.17 -7.11
C LEU A 31 -9.47 -11.18 -6.46
N CYS A 32 -9.34 -11.87 -5.33
CA CYS A 32 -8.05 -12.10 -4.68
C CYS A 32 -7.05 -12.82 -5.60
N ALA A 33 -7.48 -13.82 -6.40
CA ALA A 33 -6.62 -14.49 -7.39
C ALA A 33 -6.23 -13.60 -8.58
N LYS A 34 -7.08 -12.63 -8.94
CA LYS A 34 -6.82 -11.58 -9.96
C LYS A 34 -5.92 -10.46 -9.43
N ARG A 35 -5.47 -10.53 -8.17
CA ARG A 35 -4.72 -9.48 -7.44
C ARG A 35 -5.54 -8.20 -7.18
N ASP A 36 -6.86 -8.27 -7.32
CA ASP A 36 -7.75 -7.20 -6.92
C ASP A 36 -8.15 -7.41 -5.45
N TYR A 37 -7.22 -7.05 -4.55
CA TYR A 37 -7.39 -7.25 -3.12
C TYR A 37 -8.38 -6.27 -2.50
N MET A 38 -8.51 -5.05 -3.03
CA MET A 38 -9.50 -4.08 -2.55
C MET A 38 -10.92 -4.55 -2.86
N GLY A 39 -11.20 -4.94 -4.11
CA GLY A 39 -12.51 -5.49 -4.47
C GLY A 39 -12.83 -6.78 -3.71
N CYS A 40 -11.82 -7.61 -3.42
CA CYS A 40 -11.96 -8.80 -2.58
C CYS A 40 -12.41 -8.44 -1.15
N ILE A 41 -11.84 -7.39 -0.55
CA ILE A 41 -12.17 -6.91 0.81
C ILE A 41 -13.59 -6.34 0.86
N GLU A 42 -13.94 -5.42 -0.05
CA GLU A 42 -15.27 -4.80 -0.09
C GLU A 42 -16.37 -5.86 -0.25
N MET A 43 -16.13 -6.86 -1.08
CA MET A 43 -17.05 -7.98 -1.25
C MET A 43 -17.16 -8.84 0.01
N CYS A 44 -16.07 -9.04 0.74
CA CYS A 44 -16.11 -9.75 2.03
C CYS A 44 -16.92 -8.97 3.09
N GLU A 45 -16.83 -7.64 3.11
CA GLU A 45 -17.62 -6.79 4.02
C GLU A 45 -19.12 -6.82 3.70
N ASP A 46 -19.48 -6.82 2.41
CA ASP A 46 -20.87 -6.99 1.96
C ASP A 46 -21.43 -8.37 2.37
N ILE A 47 -20.64 -9.44 2.23
CA ILE A 47 -21.03 -10.79 2.67
C ILE A 47 -21.27 -10.81 4.18
N MET A 48 -20.37 -10.24 4.99
CA MET A 48 -20.53 -10.20 6.45
C MET A 48 -21.76 -9.39 6.88
N SER A 49 -22.10 -8.34 6.13
CA SER A 49 -23.32 -7.56 6.40
C SER A 49 -24.60 -8.32 6.06
N LYS A 50 -24.54 -9.28 5.13
CA LYS A 50 -25.67 -10.12 4.69
C LYS A 50 -25.76 -11.48 5.40
N ASP A 51 -24.66 -11.97 6.00
CA ASP A 51 -24.62 -13.24 6.73
C ASP A 51 -25.28 -13.11 8.11
N THR A 52 -26.61 -13.17 8.13
CA THR A 52 -27.41 -13.14 9.37
C THR A 52 -27.29 -14.42 10.19
N GLU A 53 -26.83 -15.53 9.59
CA GLU A 53 -26.68 -16.82 10.26
C GLU A 53 -25.26 -17.09 10.77
N ASN A 54 -24.29 -16.21 10.47
CA ASN A 54 -22.87 -16.35 10.80
C ASN A 54 -22.23 -17.68 10.38
N LYS A 55 -22.82 -18.38 9.40
CA LYS A 55 -22.34 -19.70 8.97
C LYS A 55 -21.08 -19.61 8.12
N HIS A 56 -20.86 -18.46 7.49
CA HIS A 56 -19.76 -18.23 6.55
C HIS A 56 -18.78 -17.15 7.02
N THR A 57 -19.11 -16.42 8.08
CA THR A 57 -18.27 -15.39 8.71
C THR A 57 -16.81 -15.84 8.92
N ALA A 58 -16.57 -17.05 9.42
CA ALA A 58 -15.20 -17.53 9.68
C ALA A 58 -14.36 -17.69 8.39
N GLU A 59 -14.97 -18.19 7.31
CA GLU A 59 -14.30 -18.37 6.01
C GLU A 59 -14.03 -17.01 5.35
N VAL A 60 -15.03 -16.12 5.38
CA VAL A 60 -14.96 -14.76 4.84
C VAL A 60 -13.90 -13.94 5.57
N GLN A 61 -13.89 -13.98 6.91
CA GLN A 61 -12.87 -13.30 7.71
C GLN A 61 -11.47 -13.83 7.41
N SER A 62 -11.29 -15.14 7.22
CA SER A 62 -9.97 -15.69 6.85
C SER A 62 -9.50 -15.20 5.48
N GLN A 63 -10.40 -15.13 4.49
CA GLN A 63 -10.10 -14.58 3.16
C GLN A 63 -9.78 -13.08 3.24
N MET A 64 -10.59 -12.32 3.98
CA MET A 64 -10.40 -10.89 4.18
C MET A 64 -9.07 -10.60 4.87
N GLN A 65 -8.72 -11.34 5.93
CA GLN A 65 -7.43 -11.21 6.61
C GLN A 65 -6.25 -11.51 5.69
N LYS A 66 -6.34 -12.53 4.83
CA LYS A 66 -5.31 -12.82 3.82
C LYS A 66 -5.18 -11.68 2.82
N ALA A 67 -6.29 -11.15 2.34
CA ALA A 67 -6.31 -10.01 1.42
C ALA A 67 -5.68 -8.76 2.06
N TYR A 68 -6.07 -8.42 3.30
CA TYR A 68 -5.46 -7.34 4.07
C TYR A 68 -3.98 -7.57 4.34
N PHE A 69 -3.56 -8.78 4.67
CA PHE A 69 -2.15 -9.09 4.89
C PHE A 69 -1.36 -8.93 3.60
N THR A 70 -1.83 -9.45 2.47
CA THR A 70 -1.16 -9.27 1.18
C THR A 70 -1.16 -7.82 0.72
N LEU A 71 -2.28 -7.11 0.85
CA LEU A 71 -2.38 -5.68 0.55
C LEU A 71 -1.45 -4.88 1.46
N SER A 72 -1.43 -5.17 2.76
CA SER A 72 -0.53 -4.56 3.73
C SER A 72 0.93 -4.90 3.47
N GLN A 73 1.27 -6.05 2.89
CA GLN A 73 2.64 -6.39 2.49
C GLN A 73 3.05 -5.66 1.22
N LEU A 74 2.12 -5.51 0.27
CA LEU A 74 2.30 -4.66 -0.92
C LEU A 74 2.39 -3.17 -0.55
N GLN A 75 1.75 -2.78 0.55
CA GLN A 75 1.73 -1.42 1.09
C GLN A 75 2.69 -1.23 2.27
N ALA A 76 3.40 -2.29 2.70
CA ALA A 76 4.23 -2.25 3.89
C ALA A 76 5.41 -1.30 3.63
N PRO A 77 5.84 -0.52 4.63
CA PRO A 77 7.05 0.28 4.57
C PRO A 77 8.33 -0.57 4.60
N HIS A 78 8.33 -1.74 3.95
CA HIS A 78 9.57 -2.39 3.49
C HIS A 78 10.17 -1.66 2.27
N ASN A 79 9.54 -0.57 1.88
CA ASN A 79 9.97 0.37 0.87
C ASN A 79 11.24 1.16 1.21
N ARG A 80 12.08 0.83 2.19
CA ARG A 80 13.38 1.53 2.28
C ARG A 80 14.25 1.19 1.06
N GLU A 81 14.24 -0.06 0.63
CA GLU A 81 14.94 -0.49 -0.59
C GLU A 81 14.26 0.07 -1.83
N GLU A 82 12.93 -0.04 -1.99
CA GLU A 82 12.21 0.54 -3.13
C GLU A 82 12.31 2.08 -3.17
N THR A 83 12.26 2.76 -2.02
CA THR A 83 12.45 4.22 -1.91
C THR A 83 13.88 4.58 -2.27
N LEU A 84 14.86 3.79 -1.83
CA LEU A 84 16.26 3.94 -2.26
C LEU A 84 16.42 3.65 -3.76
N GLU A 85 15.70 2.70 -4.34
CA GLU A 85 15.73 2.41 -5.78
C GLU A 85 15.09 3.51 -6.61
N ARG A 86 13.92 4.02 -6.20
CA ARG A 86 13.28 5.19 -6.82
C ARG A 86 14.12 6.45 -6.67
N ALA A 87 14.75 6.63 -5.51
CA ALA A 87 15.73 7.68 -5.26
C ALA A 87 16.95 7.55 -6.18
N LYS A 88 17.48 6.32 -6.36
CA LYS A 88 18.58 6.04 -7.29
C LYS A 88 18.18 6.29 -8.74
N GLN A 89 16.92 6.16 -9.13
CA GLN A 89 16.46 6.49 -10.48
C GLN A 89 16.30 7.99 -10.73
N ASN A 90 16.32 8.82 -9.67
CA ASN A 90 16.16 10.27 -9.80
C ASN A 90 17.54 10.97 -9.83
N PRO A 91 17.93 11.61 -10.95
CA PRO A 91 19.23 12.28 -11.08
C PRO A 91 19.40 13.47 -10.12
N ASP A 92 18.32 14.19 -9.80
CA ASP A 92 18.36 15.30 -8.84
C ASP A 92 18.64 14.80 -7.41
N VAL A 93 18.08 13.64 -7.06
CA VAL A 93 18.35 12.97 -5.78
C VAL A 93 19.79 12.51 -5.70
N GLN A 94 20.31 11.87 -6.76
CA GLN A 94 21.72 11.46 -6.83
C GLN A 94 22.66 12.66 -6.65
N GLN A 95 22.42 13.74 -7.40
CA GLN A 95 23.22 14.96 -7.31
C GLN A 95 23.16 15.58 -5.91
N THR A 96 21.98 15.54 -5.28
CA THR A 96 21.78 16.02 -3.91
C THR A 96 22.50 15.15 -2.88
N MET A 97 22.53 13.83 -3.05
CA MET A 97 23.25 12.90 -2.15
C MET A 97 24.78 13.00 -2.30
N SER A 98 25.27 13.34 -3.48
CA SER A 98 26.69 13.61 -3.73
C SER A 98 27.15 14.97 -3.20
N ASP A 99 26.23 15.82 -2.76
CA ASP A 99 26.55 17.15 -2.26
C ASP A 99 27.13 17.11 -0.83
N PRO A 100 28.32 17.69 -0.59
CA PRO A 100 28.99 17.64 0.71
C PRO A 100 28.23 18.40 1.81
N ILE A 101 27.45 19.42 1.45
CA ILE A 101 26.63 20.17 2.41
C ILE A 101 25.47 19.27 2.86
N MET A 102 24.87 18.53 1.93
CA MET A 102 23.77 17.62 2.25
C MET A 102 24.22 16.44 3.14
N GLN A 103 25.41 15.89 2.91
CA GLN A 103 25.99 14.86 3.79
C GLN A 103 26.19 15.39 5.22
N THR A 104 26.62 16.64 5.35
CA THR A 104 26.77 17.30 6.66
C THR A 104 25.43 17.45 7.36
N ILE A 105 24.38 17.84 6.63
CA ILE A 105 23.02 18.00 7.18
C ILE A 105 22.44 16.66 7.60
N LEU A 106 22.59 15.61 6.79
CA LEU A 106 22.13 14.27 7.13
C LEU A 106 22.78 13.77 8.44
N LYS A 107 24.07 14.05 8.64
CA LYS A 107 24.78 13.73 9.88
C LYS A 107 24.24 14.55 11.06
N GLN A 108 24.05 15.85 10.89
CA GLN A 108 23.46 16.72 11.91
C GLN A 108 22.01 16.32 12.24
N MET A 109 21.24 15.83 11.28
CA MET A 109 19.88 15.31 11.51
C MET A 109 19.86 14.00 12.30
N GLN A 110 20.88 13.16 12.17
CA GLN A 110 21.02 11.96 13.01
C GLN A 110 21.28 12.31 14.47
N GLU A 111 22.00 13.40 14.71
CA GLU A 111 22.29 13.91 16.06
C GLU A 111 21.12 14.75 16.61
N ASP A 112 20.50 15.58 15.78
CA ASP A 112 19.35 16.42 16.12
C ASP A 112 18.32 16.47 14.96
N PRO A 113 17.20 15.73 15.06
CA PRO A 113 16.16 15.71 14.04
C PRO A 113 15.48 17.06 13.79
N SER A 114 15.57 18.00 14.75
CA SER A 114 14.97 19.33 14.66
C SER A 114 15.75 20.27 13.73
N SER A 115 17.06 20.03 13.56
CA SER A 115 17.99 20.83 12.75
C SER A 115 17.58 20.96 11.29
N VAL A 116 16.82 20.00 10.74
CA VAL A 116 16.32 20.05 9.35
C VAL A 116 15.50 21.30 9.07
N ARG A 117 14.73 21.79 10.05
CA ARG A 117 13.91 23.00 9.93
C ARG A 117 14.78 24.25 9.81
N SER A 118 15.89 24.30 10.56
CA SER A 118 16.86 25.39 10.48
C SER A 118 17.57 25.41 9.12
N HIS A 119 17.92 24.25 8.58
CA HIS A 119 18.53 24.14 7.25
C HIS A 119 17.57 24.48 6.11
N MET A 120 16.27 24.23 6.27
CA MET A 120 15.25 24.69 5.34
C MET A 120 15.11 26.21 5.27
N ALA A 121 15.54 26.95 6.29
CA ALA A 121 15.55 28.42 6.22
C ALA A 121 16.60 28.95 5.24
N ASN A 122 17.62 28.14 4.90
CA ASN A 122 18.64 28.50 3.92
C ASN A 122 18.15 28.22 2.49
N PRO A 123 18.02 29.24 1.62
CA PRO A 123 17.52 29.07 0.24
C PRO A 123 18.36 28.12 -0.62
N ALA A 124 19.68 28.05 -0.38
CA ALA A 124 20.59 27.20 -1.13
C ALA A 124 20.44 25.70 -0.80
N VAL A 125 19.86 25.40 0.36
CA VAL A 125 19.77 24.05 0.93
C VAL A 125 18.33 23.53 0.95
N SER A 126 17.36 24.42 1.13
CA SER A 126 15.94 24.08 1.22
C SER A 126 15.43 23.31 -0.01
N GLY A 127 15.89 23.69 -1.22
CA GLY A 127 15.58 22.98 -2.46
C GLY A 127 16.08 21.53 -2.44
N LYS A 128 17.31 21.31 -1.97
CA LYS A 128 17.94 19.99 -1.85
C LYS A 128 17.22 19.10 -0.82
N ILE A 129 16.90 19.66 0.34
CA ILE A 129 16.14 18.94 1.37
C ILE A 129 14.77 18.52 0.84
N ARG A 130 14.10 19.40 0.09
CA ARG A 130 12.78 19.12 -0.49
C ARG A 130 12.83 18.00 -1.52
N ILE A 131 13.91 17.89 -2.30
CA ILE A 131 14.14 16.76 -3.22
C ILE A 131 14.21 15.44 -2.43
N LEU A 132 14.95 15.39 -1.32
CA LEU A 132 15.09 14.18 -0.49
C LEU A 132 13.81 13.83 0.30
N ILE A 133 13.02 14.83 0.71
CA ILE A 133 11.70 14.62 1.32
C ILE A 133 10.73 14.04 0.28
N ASN A 134 10.67 14.63 -0.92
CA ASN A 134 9.83 14.13 -2.02
C ASN A 134 10.23 12.72 -2.44
N ALA A 135 11.53 12.41 -2.36
CA ALA A 135 12.06 11.08 -2.60
C ALA A 135 11.83 10.09 -1.45
N GLY A 136 11.20 10.51 -0.34
CA GLY A 136 10.90 9.64 0.80
C GLY A 136 12.12 9.22 1.63
N ILE A 137 13.29 9.80 1.38
CA ILE A 137 14.56 9.46 2.06
C ILE A 137 14.62 10.14 3.43
N ILE A 138 14.15 11.39 3.49
CA ILE A 138 14.06 12.16 4.72
C ILE A 138 12.59 12.30 5.10
N SER A 139 12.27 11.90 6.33
CA SER A 139 10.97 12.18 6.94
C SER A 139 11.12 13.33 7.92
N MET A 140 10.32 14.39 7.75
CA MET A 140 10.17 15.39 8.80
C MET A 140 9.29 14.79 9.89
N GLY A 141 9.91 14.44 11.02
CA GLY A 141 9.18 13.99 12.21
C GLY A 141 8.06 14.98 12.53
N ARG A 142 6.85 14.44 12.73
CA ARG A 142 5.68 15.21 13.17
C ARG A 142 5.97 15.86 14.51
#